data_AF-A0A5D6XRS6-F1
#
_entry.id   AF-A0A5D6XRS6-F1
#
_cell.length_a   1.000
_cell.length_b   1.000
_cell.length_c   1.000
_cell.angle_alpha   90.00
_cell.angle_beta   90.00
_cell.angle_gamma   90.00
#
_symmetry.space_group_name_H-M   'P 1'
#
loop_
_entity.id
_entity.type
_entity.pdbx_description
1 polymer ?
#
loop_
_entity_poly.entity_id
_entity_poly.type
_entity_poly.pdbx_seq_one_letter_code
_entity_poly.pdbx_strand_id
1 'polypeptide(L)'
;MATRGGLRIGSKAEVLKNLRELLRVAHKRSPSGTRFKGCLWTQQILSQYRENQHETNRDRMRALRSQATDYLMLLNGVQEQRFLWELDAGAEKKLSGQEIVDRSARRVGLSVPETYADREDKREAAEKYLAAKRAQDASAASA
;
A
#
# COMPACT_ATOMS: atom_id res chain seq x y z
N MET A 1 -16.69 -9.09 43.56
CA MET A 1 -17.39 -8.92 42.28
C MET A 1 -16.99 -7.58 41.68
N ALA A 2 -16.10 -7.58 40.68
CA ALA A 2 -15.65 -6.34 40.05
C ALA A 2 -16.78 -5.73 39.23
N THR A 3 -17.22 -4.53 39.60
CA THR A 3 -18.14 -3.72 38.82
C THR A 3 -17.48 -3.41 37.48
N ARG A 4 -17.95 -4.07 36.42
CA ARG A 4 -17.58 -3.78 35.03
C ARG A 4 -17.79 -2.28 34.81
N GLY A 5 -16.68 -1.55 34.70
CA GLY A 5 -16.70 -0.13 34.40
C GLY A 5 -17.56 0.09 33.16
N GLY A 6 -18.58 0.94 33.29
CA GLY A 6 -19.42 1.32 32.18
C GLY A 6 -18.51 1.87 31.08
N LEU A 7 -18.34 1.08 30.01
CA LEU A 7 -17.69 1.51 28.78
C LEU A 7 -18.37 2.84 28.40
N ARG A 8 -17.63 3.94 28.47
CA ARG A 8 -18.11 5.25 28.04
C ARG A 8 -18.54 5.08 26.59
N ILE A 9 -19.85 4.99 26.39
CA ILE A 9 -20.48 4.85 25.07
C ILE A 9 -19.96 6.02 24.24
N GLY A 10 -19.12 5.72 23.25
CA GLY A 10 -18.10 6.61 22.68
C GLY A 10 -18.45 8.09 22.56
N SER A 11 -17.48 8.96 22.82
CA SER A 11 -17.72 10.40 22.64
C SER A 11 -18.02 10.73 21.17
N LYS A 12 -18.65 11.87 20.90
CA LYS A 12 -18.84 12.40 19.54
C LYS A 12 -17.51 12.42 18.75
N ALA A 13 -16.38 12.59 19.43
CA ALA A 13 -15.06 12.57 18.81
C ALA A 13 -14.65 11.18 18.27
N GLU A 14 -15.03 10.10 18.95
CA GLU A 14 -14.77 8.73 18.46
C GLU A 14 -15.59 8.42 17.22
N VAL A 15 -16.86 8.83 17.20
CA VAL A 15 -17.72 8.67 16.01
C VAL A 15 -17.10 9.39 14.81
N LEU A 16 -16.63 10.63 15.01
CA LEU A 16 -15.96 11.40 13.96
C LEU A 16 -14.59 10.83 13.58
N LYS A 17 -13.88 10.19 14.50
CA LYS A 17 -12.63 9.47 14.20
C LYS A 17 -12.91 8.29 13.28
N ASN A 18 -13.86 7.43 13.66
CA ASN A 18 -14.25 6.26 12.86
C ASN A 18 -14.77 6.66 11.49
N LEU A 19 -15.61 7.71 11.41
CA LEU A 19 -16.08 8.25 10.13
C LEU A 19 -14.91 8.68 9.23
N ARG A 20 -13.94 9.43 9.76
CA ARG A 20 -12.77 9.86 8.98
C ARG A 20 -11.93 8.68 8.49
N GLU A 21 -11.74 7.66 9.32
CA GLU A 21 -11.00 6.45 8.95
C GLU A 21 -11.71 5.65 7.87
N LEU A 22 -13.02 5.43 8.00
CA LEU A 22 -13.85 4.79 6.97
C LEU A 22 -13.77 5.52 5.63
N LEU A 23 -13.86 6.85 5.64
CA LEU A 23 -13.78 7.67 4.43
C LEU A 23 -12.40 7.60 3.77
N ARG A 24 -11.32 7.59 4.57
CA ARG A 24 -9.95 7.41 4.04
C ARG A 24 -9.77 6.05 3.38
N VAL A 25 -10.26 4.98 4.03
CA VAL A 25 -10.15 3.62 3.49
C VAL A 25 -10.98 3.47 2.21
N ALA A 26 -12.21 3.97 2.20
CA ALA A 26 -13.05 3.98 1.00
C ALA A 26 -12.39 4.74 -0.16
N HIS A 27 -11.75 5.88 0.12
CA HIS A 27 -11.07 6.66 -0.90
C HIS A 27 -9.83 5.95 -1.46
N LYS A 28 -8.99 5.35 -0.60
CA LYS A 28 -7.83 4.54 -1.03
C LYS A 28 -8.21 3.39 -1.96
N ARG A 29 -9.43 2.85 -1.82
CA ARG A 29 -9.95 1.75 -2.65
C ARG A 29 -10.62 2.22 -3.94
N SER A 30 -10.94 3.51 -4.06
CA SER A 30 -11.56 4.05 -5.26
C SER A 30 -10.52 4.11 -6.39
N PRO A 31 -10.93 3.89 -7.66
CA PRO A 31 -10.02 4.03 -8.80
C PRO A 31 -9.33 5.39 -8.79
N SER A 32 -8.02 5.40 -9.10
CA SER A 32 -7.20 6.61 -9.14
C SER A 32 -7.80 7.63 -10.12
N GLY A 33 -8.38 8.71 -9.59
CA GLY A 33 -8.97 9.79 -10.40
C GLY A 33 -10.38 10.18 -9.97
N THR A 34 -11.10 9.36 -9.19
CA THR A 34 -12.43 9.74 -8.71
C THR A 34 -12.29 10.76 -7.56
N ARG A 35 -12.67 12.02 -7.80
CA ARG A 35 -12.79 13.04 -6.73
C ARG A 35 -13.65 12.49 -5.59
N PHE A 36 -13.40 12.95 -4.36
CA PHE A 36 -14.14 12.53 -3.15
C PHE A 36 -15.67 12.54 -3.32
N LYS A 37 -16.20 13.48 -4.11
CA LYS A 37 -17.63 13.60 -4.44
C LYS A 37 -18.16 12.53 -5.40
N GLY A 38 -17.32 11.82 -6.15
CA GLY A 38 -17.74 10.80 -7.13
C GLY A 38 -17.57 9.36 -6.64
N CYS A 39 -17.02 9.14 -5.44
CA CYS A 39 -16.87 7.80 -4.89
C CYS A 39 -18.19 7.34 -4.27
N LEU A 40 -18.83 6.34 -4.88
CA LEU A 40 -20.12 5.77 -4.45
C LEU A 40 -20.10 5.38 -2.96
N TRP A 41 -19.06 4.66 -2.54
CA TRP A 41 -18.90 4.21 -1.16
C TRP A 41 -18.78 5.36 -0.15
N THR A 42 -18.07 6.43 -0.54
CA THR A 42 -17.95 7.63 0.29
C THR A 42 -19.30 8.32 0.46
N GLN A 43 -20.07 8.43 -0.62
CA GLN A 43 -21.42 9.01 -0.56
C GLN A 43 -22.35 8.19 0.32
N GLN A 44 -22.31 6.85 0.21
CA GLN A 44 -23.14 5.95 1.01
C GLN A 44 -22.79 6.00 2.50
N ILE A 45 -21.50 6.05 2.86
CA ILE A 45 -21.07 6.21 4.26
C ILE A 45 -21.56 7.55 4.81
N LEU A 46 -21.47 8.62 4.02
CA LEU A 46 -21.94 9.96 4.42
C LEU A 46 -23.46 10.03 4.52
N SER A 47 -24.22 9.36 3.65
CA SER A 47 -25.68 9.33 3.73
C SER A 47 -26.12 8.64 5.01
N GLN A 48 -25.58 7.45 5.30
CA GLN A 48 -25.86 6.72 6.54
C GLN A 48 -25.50 7.53 7.78
N TYR A 49 -24.37 8.24 7.78
CA TYR A 49 -24.01 9.10 8.90
C TYR A 49 -25.01 10.26 9.08
N ARG A 50 -25.39 10.94 7.99
CA ARG A 50 -26.31 12.08 8.03
C ARG A 50 -27.73 11.67 8.46
N GLU A 51 -28.19 10.51 8.02
CA GLU A 51 -29.49 9.95 8.43
C GLU A 51 -29.54 9.68 9.93
N ASN A 52 -28.44 9.16 10.50
CA ASN A 52 -28.40 8.72 11.89
C ASN A 52 -27.79 9.74 12.87
N GLN A 53 -27.40 10.94 12.42
CA GLN A 53 -26.67 11.91 13.26
C GLN A 53 -27.51 12.48 14.41
N HIS A 54 -28.84 12.47 14.27
CA HIS A 54 -29.80 12.98 15.24
C HIS A 54 -30.47 11.87 16.05
N GLU A 55 -29.98 10.64 15.94
CA GLU A 55 -30.56 9.54 16.69
C GLU A 55 -30.40 9.75 18.19
N THR A 56 -31.52 9.65 18.91
CA THR A 56 -31.60 9.96 20.35
C THR A 56 -31.70 8.70 21.20
N ASN A 57 -32.13 7.57 20.61
CA ASN A 57 -32.22 6.30 21.32
C ASN A 57 -30.81 5.73 21.63
N ARG A 58 -30.53 5.50 22.92
CA ARG A 58 -29.21 5.06 23.41
C ARG A 58 -28.82 3.67 22.91
N ASP A 59 -29.77 2.75 22.81
CA ASP A 59 -29.49 1.38 22.37
C ASP A 59 -29.19 1.34 20.88
N ARG A 60 -29.94 2.11 20.08
CA ARG A 60 -29.68 2.28 18.64
C ARG A 60 -28.34 2.97 18.40
N MET A 61 -28.02 4.03 19.15
CA MET A 61 -26.70 4.68 19.06
C MET A 61 -25.57 3.69 19.35
N ARG A 62 -25.73 2.82 20.35
CA ARG A 62 -24.73 1.79 20.66
C ARG A 62 -24.57 0.81 19.50
N ALA A 63 -25.68 0.30 18.97
CA ALA A 63 -25.67 -0.64 17.86
C ALA A 63 -25.05 -0.07 16.58
N LEU A 64 -25.40 1.18 16.22
CA LEU A 64 -24.84 1.86 15.06
C LEU A 64 -23.33 2.11 15.21
N ARG A 65 -22.88 2.40 16.43
CA ARG A 65 -21.46 2.62 16.72
C ARG A 65 -20.67 1.31 16.68
N SER A 66 -21.20 0.22 17.23
CA SER A 66 -20.56 -1.10 17.12
C SER A 66 -20.50 -1.55 15.66
N GLN A 67 -21.59 -1.34 14.91
CA GLN A 67 -21.61 -1.64 13.48
C GLN A 67 -20.55 -0.85 12.70
N ALA A 68 -20.38 0.45 13.01
CA ALA A 68 -19.34 1.27 12.39
C ALA A 68 -17.91 0.79 12.73
N THR A 69 -17.66 0.33 13.96
CA THR A 69 -16.37 -0.25 14.35
C THR A 69 -16.11 -1.58 13.65
N ASP A 70 -17.13 -2.43 13.52
CA ASP A 70 -17.02 -3.73 12.86
C ASP A 70 -16.68 -3.56 11.38
N TYR A 71 -17.34 -2.61 10.69
CA TYR A 71 -17.01 -2.27 9.31
C TYR A 71 -15.58 -1.75 9.16
N LEU A 72 -15.12 -0.94 10.11
CA LEU A 72 -13.75 -0.42 10.09
C LEU A 72 -12.73 -1.55 10.26
N MET A 73 -12.97 -2.49 11.18
CA MET A 73 -12.13 -3.67 11.36
C MET A 73 -12.10 -4.53 10.11
N LEU A 74 -13.25 -4.80 9.50
CA LEU A 74 -13.35 -5.57 8.27
C LEU A 74 -12.54 -4.92 7.13
N LEU A 75 -12.71 -3.61 6.95
CA LEU A 75 -12.03 -2.87 5.89
C LEU A 75 -10.52 -2.83 6.09
N ASN A 76 -10.06 -2.67 7.32
CA ASN A 76 -8.63 -2.75 7.64
C ASN A 76 -8.07 -4.15 7.40
N GLY A 77 -8.80 -5.21 7.79
CA GLY A 77 -8.41 -6.60 7.54
C GLY A 77 -8.24 -6.90 6.04
N VAL A 78 -9.14 -6.40 5.20
CA VAL A 78 -9.02 -6.55 3.73
C VAL A 78 -7.82 -5.79 3.17
N GLN A 79 -7.49 -4.61 3.72
CA GLN A 79 -6.29 -3.86 3.32
C GLN A 79 -5.02 -4.60 3.72
N GLU A 80 -4.97 -5.13 4.94
CA GLU A 80 -3.83 -5.90 5.42
C GLU A 80 -3.64 -7.17 4.58
N GLN A 81 -4.71 -7.91 4.29
CA GLN A 81 -4.64 -9.09 3.43
C GLN A 81 -4.08 -8.76 2.04
N ARG A 82 -4.49 -7.64 1.45
CA ARG A 82 -3.93 -7.18 0.17
C ARG A 82 -2.45 -6.85 0.28
N PHE A 83 -2.06 -6.15 1.34
CA PHE A 83 -0.66 -5.82 1.59
C PHE A 83 0.19 -7.08 1.75
N LEU A 84 -0.28 -8.06 2.53
CA LEU A 84 0.38 -9.36 2.69
C LEU A 84 0.46 -10.12 1.37
N TRP A 85 -0.63 -10.15 0.58
CA TRP A 85 -0.59 -10.74 -0.75
C TRP A 85 0.37 -10.02 -1.70
N GLU A 86 0.48 -8.70 -1.64
CA GLU A 86 1.46 -7.95 -2.43
C GLU A 86 2.89 -8.21 -1.98
N LEU A 87 3.10 -8.48 -0.69
CA LEU A 87 4.39 -8.85 -0.13
C LEU A 87 4.79 -10.27 -0.60
N ASP A 88 3.86 -11.22 -0.46
CA ASP A 88 4.04 -12.62 -0.85
C ASP A 88 4.18 -12.77 -2.37
N ALA A 89 3.28 -12.15 -3.15
CA ALA A 89 3.34 -12.18 -4.61
C ALA A 89 4.45 -11.30 -5.20
N GLY A 90 4.96 -10.33 -4.43
CA GLY A 90 5.95 -9.35 -4.87
C GLY A 90 7.40 -9.75 -4.61
N ALA A 91 7.68 -10.62 -3.64
CA ALA A 91 9.04 -11.08 -3.36
C ALA A 91 9.64 -11.85 -4.55
N GLU A 92 8.83 -12.69 -5.22
CA GLU A 92 9.27 -13.50 -6.37
C GLU A 92 9.14 -12.76 -7.72
N LYS A 93 8.23 -11.78 -7.83
CA LYS A 93 7.99 -11.06 -9.10
C LYS A 93 8.80 -9.78 -9.27
N LYS A 94 9.27 -9.16 -8.18
CA LYS A 94 10.01 -7.88 -8.23
C LYS A 94 11.53 -8.06 -8.21
N LEU A 95 12.01 -9.24 -7.82
CA LEU A 95 13.43 -9.54 -7.74
C LEU A 95 13.75 -10.69 -8.69
N SER A 96 14.72 -10.47 -9.57
CA SER A 96 15.34 -11.56 -10.32
C SER A 96 15.93 -12.59 -9.34
N GLY A 97 15.96 -13.88 -9.72
CA GLY A 97 16.58 -14.92 -8.90
C GLY A 97 18.01 -14.55 -8.46
N GLN A 98 18.76 -13.83 -9.30
CA GLN A 98 20.08 -13.30 -8.98
C GLN A 98 20.03 -12.22 -7.87
N GLU A 99 19.06 -11.31 -7.91
CA GLU A 99 18.92 -10.24 -6.91
C GLU A 99 18.50 -10.79 -5.54
N ILE A 100 17.73 -11.87 -5.52
CA ILE A 100 17.38 -12.60 -4.29
C ILE A 100 18.65 -13.19 -3.66
N VAL A 101 19.50 -13.83 -4.47
CA VAL A 101 20.77 -14.42 -4.01
C VAL A 101 21.73 -13.33 -3.52
N ASP A 102 21.88 -12.22 -4.25
CA ASP A 102 22.71 -11.08 -3.86
C ASP A 102 22.25 -10.42 -2.57
N ARG A 103 20.93 -10.18 -2.43
CA ARG A 103 20.36 -9.59 -1.22
C ARG A 103 20.52 -10.52 -0.01
N SER A 104 20.41 -11.82 -0.23
CA SER A 104 20.61 -12.83 0.80
C SER A 104 22.07 -12.91 1.23
N ALA A 105 23.01 -12.91 0.29
CA ALA A 105 24.44 -12.89 0.56
C ALA A 105 24.86 -11.62 1.33
N ARG A 106 24.38 -10.44 0.92
CA ARG A 106 24.65 -9.17 1.62
C ARG A 106 24.15 -9.16 3.07
N ARG A 107 23.01 -9.82 3.36
CA ARG A 107 22.49 -9.93 4.74
C ARG A 107 23.44 -10.70 5.67
N VAL A 108 24.18 -11.65 5.14
CA VAL A 108 25.18 -12.43 5.90
C VAL A 108 26.61 -11.91 5.71
N GLY A 109 26.78 -10.71 5.13
CA GLY A 109 28.08 -10.09 4.91
C GLY A 109 28.92 -10.75 3.81
N LEU A 110 28.29 -11.55 2.94
CA LEU A 110 28.94 -12.22 1.82
C LEU A 110 28.66 -11.50 0.51
N SER A 111 29.60 -11.57 -0.43
CA SER A 111 29.42 -11.13 -1.82
C SER A 111 29.28 -12.33 -2.73
N VAL A 112 28.29 -12.33 -3.61
CA VAL A 112 28.11 -13.39 -4.62
C VAL A 112 29.20 -13.22 -5.69
N PRO A 113 29.98 -14.26 -6.00
CA PRO A 113 30.94 -14.21 -7.09
C PRO A 113 30.23 -14.02 -8.43
N GLU A 114 30.73 -13.10 -9.26
CA GLU A 114 30.24 -12.93 -10.64
C GLU A 114 30.37 -14.25 -11.41
N THR A 115 29.28 -14.69 -12.03
CA THR A 115 29.30 -15.90 -12.84
C THR A 115 29.99 -15.64 -14.18
N TYR A 116 30.44 -16.69 -14.85
CA TYR A 116 31.17 -16.56 -16.13
C TYR A 116 30.35 -15.82 -17.21
N ALA A 117 29.01 -15.99 -17.21
CA ALA A 117 28.11 -15.30 -18.13
C ALA A 117 28.09 -13.77 -17.89
N ASP A 118 28.06 -13.33 -16.63
CA ASP A 118 28.05 -11.91 -16.28
C ASP A 118 29.33 -11.17 -16.71
N ARG A 119 30.45 -11.91 -16.86
CA ARG A 119 31.74 -11.34 -17.31
C ARG A 119 31.80 -11.16 -18.81
N GLU A 120 31.21 -12.05 -19.59
CA GLU A 120 31.15 -11.95 -21.05
C GLU A 120 30.24 -10.80 -21.47
N ASP A 121 29.04 -10.70 -20.87
CA ASP A 121 28.09 -9.62 -21.15
C ASP A 121 28.66 -8.22 -20.85
N LYS A 122 29.40 -8.08 -19.74
CA LYS A 122 30.06 -6.81 -19.38
C LYS A 122 31.19 -6.43 -20.33
N ARG A 123 31.94 -7.42 -20.86
CA ARG A 123 33.00 -7.18 -21.85
C ARG A 123 32.40 -6.72 -23.18
N GLU A 124 31.37 -7.40 -23.66
CA GLU A 124 30.68 -7.02 -24.89
C GLU A 124 30.02 -5.62 -24.79
N ALA A 125 29.44 -5.29 -23.65
CA ALA A 125 28.88 -3.96 -23.41
C ALA A 125 29.95 -2.86 -23.40
N ALA A 126 31.10 -3.13 -22.77
CA ALA A 126 32.23 -2.20 -22.75
C ALA A 126 32.82 -1.98 -24.15
N GLU A 127 32.92 -3.02 -24.96
CA GLU A 127 33.39 -2.93 -26.35
C GLU A 127 32.43 -2.12 -27.23
N LYS A 128 31.12 -2.33 -27.09
CA LYS A 128 30.09 -1.53 -27.78
C LYS A 128 30.17 -0.06 -27.37
N TYR A 129 30.39 0.24 -26.09
CA TYR A 129 30.54 1.60 -25.61
C TYR A 129 31.80 2.28 -26.16
N LEU A 130 32.93 1.57 -26.19
CA LEU A 130 34.18 2.06 -26.77
C LEU A 130 34.06 2.30 -28.29
N ALA A 131 33.36 1.41 -29.01
CA ALA A 131 33.08 1.57 -30.42
C ALA A 131 32.19 2.79 -30.70
N ALA A 132 31.11 2.97 -29.91
CA ALA A 132 30.22 4.13 -30.02
C ALA A 132 30.96 5.43 -29.75
N LYS A 133 31.81 5.47 -28.71
CA LYS A 133 32.64 6.64 -28.39
C LYS A 133 33.62 6.98 -29.51
N ARG A 134 34.30 5.98 -30.08
CA ARG A 134 35.21 6.18 -31.22
C ARG A 134 34.49 6.70 -32.47
N ALA A 135 33.28 6.22 -32.74
CA ALA A 135 32.47 6.71 -33.86
C ALA A 135 32.02 8.17 -33.64
N GLN A 136 31.73 8.54 -32.40
CA GLN A 136 31.36 9.90 -32.02
C GLN A 136 32.55 10.87 -32.08
N ASP A 137 33.73 10.42 -31.66
CA ASP A 137 34.97 11.21 -31.77
C ASP A 137 35.39 11.37 -33.25
N ALA A 138 35.17 10.36 -34.09
CA ALA A 138 35.46 10.43 -35.52
C ALA A 138 34.52 11.37 -36.29
N SER A 139 33.23 11.40 -35.94
CA SER A 139 32.27 12.32 -36.55
C SER A 139 32.46 13.77 -36.09
N ALA A 140 32.94 13.97 -34.85
CA ALA A 140 33.32 15.28 -34.34
C ALA A 140 34.64 15.81 -34.95
N ALA A 141 35.52 14.94 -35.42
CA ALA A 141 36.76 15.32 -36.11
C ALA A 141 36.59 15.59 -37.62
N SER A 142 35.44 15.24 -38.20
CA SER A 142 35.11 15.43 -39.63
C SER A 142 34.13 16.59 -39.89
N ALA A 143 33.84 17.40 -38.88
CA ALA A 143 33.00 18.62 -38.95
C ALA A 143 33.87 19.86 -38.71
#